data_AF-A0A3D0CEV7-F1
#
_entry.id   AF-A0A3D0CEV7-F1
#
_cell.length_a   1.000
_cell.length_b   1.000
_cell.length_c   1.000
_cell.angle_alpha   90.00
_cell.angle_beta   90.00
_cell.angle_gamma   90.00
#
_symmetry.space_group_name_H-M   'P 1'
#
loop_
_entity.id
_entity.type
_entity.pdbx_description
1 polymer ?
#
loop_
_entity_poly.entity_id
_entity_poly.type
_entity_poly.pdbx_seq_one_letter_code
_entity_poly.pdbx_strand_id
1 'polypeptide(L)'
;WREVNAKELTSSQEMLFAQVYYQDKDFVNSLKHSEMAISLIEAKNKVPKENWLTLQRATYYELKQPQQVTKVMEKLIRLYDKPQYWLQLSSMYGEIGEEDKQMAVMEAAYQAGYITKDSEILTLSQLYLFHGAPYKSAEVLENSIAQGSIFADEDNLSMLARAYLTAKEYDKATEVLIRVSDIAQSGEHDALLAQTYLNTEQWQAAINSSTLALARFAKHKENKDKQVKDKQVKDIANMHLIVGMANFNLKKFERSLASFAKASKFTSTKKTALQWGKYVEREQQHYKVQLAMLN
;
A
#
# COMPACT_ATOMS: atom_id res chain seq x y z
N TRP A 1 -42.66 36.04 8.31
CA TRP A 1 -42.50 36.14 6.83
C TRP A 1 -43.44 35.20 6.08
N ARG A 2 -43.42 33.86 6.32
CA ARG A 2 -44.36 32.90 5.71
C ARG A 2 -45.82 33.20 6.02
N GLU A 3 -46.11 33.66 7.24
CA GLU A 3 -47.46 34.08 7.66
C GLU A 3 -48.06 35.20 6.81
N VAL A 4 -47.22 35.98 6.11
CA VAL A 4 -47.65 37.09 5.25
C VAL A 4 -47.36 36.83 3.76
N ASN A 5 -46.79 35.67 3.41
CA ASN A 5 -46.48 35.28 2.03
C ASN A 5 -47.01 33.86 1.75
N ALA A 6 -48.19 33.78 1.14
CA ALA A 6 -48.88 32.52 0.83
C ALA A 6 -48.45 31.86 -0.51
N LYS A 7 -47.62 32.54 -1.32
CA LYS A 7 -47.13 31.97 -2.58
C LYS A 7 -46.11 30.86 -2.30
N GLU A 8 -46.11 29.84 -3.15
CA GLU A 8 -45.06 28.83 -3.14
C GLU A 8 -43.68 29.48 -3.29
N LEU A 9 -42.70 28.95 -2.57
CA LEU A 9 -41.34 29.46 -2.62
C LEU A 9 -40.71 29.14 -3.97
N THR A 10 -40.02 30.12 -4.54
CA THR A 10 -39.13 29.86 -5.67
C THR A 10 -37.92 29.04 -5.21
N SER A 11 -37.26 28.34 -6.13
CA SER A 11 -36.05 27.56 -5.81
C SER A 11 -34.94 28.38 -5.13
N SER A 12 -34.80 29.66 -5.47
CA SER A 12 -33.82 30.54 -4.83
C SER A 12 -34.21 30.93 -3.41
N GLN A 13 -35.51 31.10 -3.14
CA GLN A 13 -36.01 31.33 -1.78
C GLN A 13 -35.89 30.07 -0.91
N GLU A 14 -36.24 28.90 -1.46
CA GLU A 14 -36.02 27.61 -0.79
C GLU A 14 -34.54 27.46 -0.38
N MET A 15 -33.60 27.73 -1.28
CA MET A 15 -32.18 27.66 -0.97
C MET A 15 -31.73 28.71 0.07
N LEU A 16 -32.30 29.92 0.06
CA LEU A 16 -32.00 30.92 1.09
C LEU A 16 -32.43 30.43 2.48
N PHE A 17 -33.64 29.85 2.60
CA PHE A 17 -34.08 29.22 3.85
C PHE A 17 -33.14 28.08 4.26
N ALA A 18 -32.71 27.23 3.32
CA ALA A 18 -31.76 26.17 3.61
C ALA A 18 -30.46 26.70 4.24
N GLN A 19 -29.90 27.78 3.68
CA GLN A 19 -28.69 28.41 4.19
C GLN A 19 -28.87 28.99 5.60
N VAL A 20 -30.01 29.64 5.86
CA VAL A 20 -30.33 30.18 7.20
C VAL A 20 -30.44 29.02 8.21
N TYR A 21 -31.21 27.98 7.90
CA TYR A 21 -31.34 26.83 8.78
C TYR A 21 -30.01 26.12 9.02
N TYR A 22 -29.15 26.02 8.01
CA TYR A 22 -27.80 25.46 8.17
C TYR A 22 -26.96 26.27 9.16
N GLN A 23 -27.00 27.60 9.08
CA GLN A 23 -26.29 28.50 10.00
C GLN A 23 -26.81 28.36 11.43
N ASP A 24 -28.13 28.17 11.58
CA ASP A 24 -28.80 27.91 12.87
C ASP A 24 -28.59 26.47 13.37
N LYS A 25 -27.84 25.63 12.64
CA LYS A 25 -27.59 24.20 12.92
C LYS A 25 -28.86 23.34 12.91
N ASP A 26 -29.94 23.84 12.34
CA ASP A 26 -31.14 23.06 12.05
C ASP A 26 -30.97 22.32 10.72
N PHE A 27 -30.17 21.26 10.76
CA PHE A 27 -29.80 20.52 9.55
C PHE A 27 -30.99 19.78 8.92
N VAL A 28 -32.01 19.44 9.69
CA VAL A 28 -33.22 18.77 9.17
C VAL A 28 -34.01 19.72 8.28
N ASN A 29 -34.27 20.94 8.75
CA ASN A 29 -34.96 21.93 7.93
C ASN A 29 -34.06 22.45 6.79
N SER A 30 -32.76 22.62 7.03
CA SER A 30 -31.79 22.92 5.96
C SER A 30 -31.91 21.91 4.81
N LEU A 31 -31.92 20.61 5.14
CA LEU A 31 -31.97 19.54 4.16
C LEU A 31 -33.26 19.60 3.36
N LYS A 32 -34.42 19.65 4.05
CA LYS A 32 -35.74 19.74 3.43
C LYS A 32 -35.83 20.89 2.41
N HIS A 33 -35.35 22.06 2.81
CA HIS A 33 -35.35 23.24 1.95
C HIS A 33 -34.37 23.11 0.77
N SER A 34 -33.19 22.55 1.01
CA SER A 34 -32.19 22.33 -0.05
C SER A 34 -32.66 21.33 -1.11
N GLU A 35 -33.30 20.22 -0.69
CA GLU A 35 -33.85 19.20 -1.58
C GLU A 35 -34.98 19.76 -2.44
N MET A 36 -35.87 20.57 -1.86
CA MET A 36 -36.95 21.23 -2.59
C MET A 36 -36.39 22.21 -3.63
N ALA A 37 -35.43 23.05 -3.24
CA ALA A 37 -34.78 24.00 -4.14
C ALA A 37 -34.16 23.31 -5.37
N ILE A 38 -33.43 22.22 -5.13
CA ILE A 38 -32.77 21.42 -6.18
C ILE A 38 -33.81 20.73 -7.06
N SER A 39 -34.83 20.10 -6.47
CA SER A 39 -35.89 19.41 -7.21
C SER A 39 -36.65 20.36 -8.15
N LEU A 40 -36.95 21.59 -7.70
CA LEU A 40 -37.61 22.61 -8.52
C LEU A 40 -36.77 23.08 -9.73
N ILE A 41 -35.44 23.02 -9.63
CA ILE A 41 -34.52 23.32 -10.74
C ILE A 41 -34.49 22.14 -11.72
N GLU A 42 -34.39 20.92 -11.21
CA GLU A 42 -34.30 19.71 -12.03
C GLU A 42 -35.61 19.41 -12.77
N ALA A 43 -36.76 19.65 -12.15
CA ALA A 43 -38.07 19.54 -12.80
C ALA A 43 -38.23 20.50 -14.01
N LYS A 44 -37.38 21.53 -14.10
CA LYS A 44 -37.30 22.45 -15.24
C LYS A 44 -36.19 22.10 -16.22
N ASN A 45 -35.60 20.90 -16.11
CA ASN A 45 -34.44 20.43 -16.88
C ASN A 45 -33.24 21.40 -16.83
N LYS A 46 -33.06 22.09 -15.69
CA LYS A 46 -31.92 22.99 -15.47
C LYS A 46 -30.93 22.33 -14.50
N VAL A 47 -29.67 22.75 -14.58
CA VAL A 47 -28.59 22.27 -13.71
C VAL A 47 -28.62 23.04 -12.38
N PRO A 48 -28.75 22.37 -11.21
CA PRO A 48 -28.64 23.01 -9.90
C PRO A 48 -27.26 23.61 -9.70
N LYS A 49 -27.17 24.84 -9.17
CA LYS A 49 -25.90 25.53 -8.94
C LYS A 49 -24.98 24.70 -8.04
N GLU A 50 -23.68 24.71 -8.34
CA GLU A 50 -22.66 23.95 -7.59
C GLU A 50 -22.67 24.22 -6.07
N ASN A 51 -22.85 25.48 -5.68
CA ASN A 51 -22.91 25.86 -4.26
C ASN A 51 -24.17 25.32 -3.55
N TRP A 52 -25.25 25.04 -4.27
CA TRP A 52 -26.46 24.41 -3.71
C TRP A 52 -26.22 22.94 -3.40
N LEU A 53 -25.56 22.22 -4.31
CA LEU A 53 -25.15 20.84 -4.10
C LEU A 53 -24.09 20.74 -2.99
N THR A 54 -23.18 21.71 -2.90
CA THR A 54 -22.19 21.79 -1.83
C THR A 54 -22.85 21.94 -0.45
N LEU A 55 -23.88 22.79 -0.34
CA LEU A 55 -24.67 22.94 0.90
C LEU A 55 -25.44 21.66 1.23
N GLN A 56 -26.11 21.05 0.24
CA GLN A 56 -26.85 19.80 0.45
C GLN A 56 -25.92 18.70 0.97
N ARG A 57 -24.74 18.54 0.36
CA ARG A 57 -23.70 17.61 0.79
C ARG A 57 -23.27 17.87 2.24
N ALA A 58 -22.96 19.12 2.58
CA ALA A 58 -22.55 19.49 3.93
C ALA A 58 -23.67 19.20 4.94
N THR A 59 -24.93 19.44 4.57
CA THR A 59 -26.09 19.15 5.41
C THR A 59 -26.26 17.65 5.66
N TYR A 60 -26.12 16.80 4.63
CA TYR A 60 -26.12 15.35 4.83
C TYR A 60 -24.96 14.85 5.71
N TYR A 61 -23.79 15.48 5.60
CA TYR A 61 -22.63 15.16 6.42
C TYR A 61 -22.90 15.44 7.90
N GLU A 62 -23.43 16.63 8.23
CA GLU A 62 -23.81 17.00 9.60
C GLU A 62 -24.91 16.07 10.18
N LEU A 63 -25.81 15.58 9.31
CA LEU A 63 -26.83 14.59 9.66
C LEU A 63 -26.29 13.15 9.74
N LYS A 64 -24.98 12.94 9.55
CA LYS A 64 -24.32 11.62 9.58
C LYS A 64 -24.93 10.64 8.58
N GLN A 65 -25.21 11.10 7.36
CA GLN A 65 -25.76 10.29 6.27
C GLN A 65 -24.72 10.06 5.16
N PRO A 66 -23.67 9.25 5.39
CA PRO A 66 -22.54 9.15 4.47
C PRO A 66 -22.94 8.63 3.08
N GLN A 67 -23.92 7.72 2.97
CA GLN A 67 -24.41 7.25 1.67
C GLN A 67 -25.07 8.38 0.84
N GLN A 68 -25.73 9.33 1.50
CA GLN A 68 -26.33 10.47 0.80
C GLN A 68 -25.26 11.50 0.42
N VAL A 69 -24.25 11.72 1.27
CA VAL A 69 -23.06 12.51 0.93
C VAL A 69 -22.42 11.95 -0.35
N THR A 70 -22.22 10.62 -0.43
CA THR A 70 -21.67 9.95 -1.62
C THR A 70 -22.52 10.21 -2.87
N LYS A 71 -23.85 10.09 -2.79
CA LYS A 71 -24.75 10.37 -3.93
C LYS A 71 -24.69 11.82 -4.40
N VAL A 72 -24.60 12.78 -3.48
CA VAL A 72 -24.43 14.19 -3.85
C VAL A 72 -23.05 14.43 -4.48
N MET A 73 -22.00 13.76 -3.98
CA MET A 73 -20.66 13.81 -4.57
C MET A 73 -20.62 13.25 -6.00
N GLU A 74 -21.28 12.13 -6.27
CA GLU A 74 -21.41 11.59 -7.63
C GLU A 74 -22.11 12.59 -8.57
N LYS A 75 -23.15 13.28 -8.07
CA LYS A 75 -23.86 14.31 -8.82
C LYS A 75 -23.00 15.55 -9.05
N LEU A 76 -22.20 15.96 -8.05
CA LEU A 76 -21.24 17.05 -8.18
C LEU A 76 -20.24 16.76 -9.29
N ILE A 77 -19.59 15.58 -9.30
CA ILE A 77 -18.62 15.23 -10.35
C ILE A 77 -19.27 15.21 -11.74
N ARG A 78 -20.47 14.64 -11.88
CA ARG A 78 -21.18 14.56 -13.17
C ARG A 78 -21.52 15.94 -13.75
N LEU A 79 -21.80 16.93 -12.91
CA LEU A 79 -22.24 18.26 -13.32
C LEU A 79 -21.11 19.30 -13.30
N TYR A 80 -20.09 19.07 -12.48
CA TYR A 80 -19.02 19.99 -12.15
C TYR A 80 -17.71 19.21 -11.98
N ASP A 81 -17.01 18.97 -13.09
CA ASP A 81 -15.75 18.22 -13.06
C ASP A 81 -14.63 19.05 -12.43
N LYS A 82 -14.29 18.74 -11.17
CA LYS A 82 -13.19 19.39 -10.43
C LYS A 82 -12.35 18.35 -9.68
N PRO A 83 -11.01 18.46 -9.68
CA PRO A 83 -10.10 17.51 -9.04
C PRO A 83 -10.48 17.12 -7.61
N GLN A 84 -10.82 18.12 -6.78
CA GLN A 84 -11.15 17.90 -5.37
C GLN A 84 -12.38 17.03 -5.16
N TYR A 85 -13.31 16.98 -6.12
CA TYR A 85 -14.53 16.18 -5.97
C TYR A 85 -14.27 14.70 -6.21
N TRP A 86 -13.37 14.34 -7.12
CA TRP A 86 -12.96 12.96 -7.32
C TRP A 86 -12.30 12.39 -6.07
N LEU A 87 -11.36 13.14 -5.48
CA LEU A 87 -10.67 12.73 -4.26
C LEU A 87 -11.64 12.56 -3.09
N GLN A 88 -12.54 13.52 -2.90
CA GLN A 88 -13.57 13.44 -1.87
C GLN A 88 -14.55 12.28 -2.10
N LEU A 89 -14.97 12.01 -3.34
CA LEU A 89 -15.85 10.87 -3.64
C LEU A 89 -15.15 9.54 -3.34
N SER A 90 -13.87 9.42 -3.67
CA SER A 90 -13.09 8.24 -3.30
C SER A 90 -13.07 8.04 -1.79
N SER A 91 -12.75 9.08 -1.00
CA SER A 91 -12.80 8.99 0.46
C SER A 91 -14.18 8.56 0.98
N MET A 92 -15.25 9.10 0.40
CA MET A 92 -16.62 8.72 0.78
C MET A 92 -16.95 7.27 0.44
N TYR A 93 -16.49 6.74 -0.71
CA TYR A 93 -16.64 5.32 -1.03
C TYR A 93 -15.90 4.42 -0.04
N GLY A 94 -14.70 4.82 0.38
CA GLY A 94 -13.96 4.12 1.44
C GLY A 94 -14.72 4.13 2.77
N GLU A 95 -15.32 5.27 3.16
CA GLU A 95 -16.09 5.40 4.41
C GLU A 95 -17.31 4.47 4.45
N ILE A 96 -17.98 4.27 3.30
CA ILE A 96 -19.16 3.40 3.21
C ILE A 96 -18.82 1.94 2.85
N GLY A 97 -17.54 1.58 2.79
CA GLY A 97 -17.08 0.21 2.50
C GLY A 97 -17.22 -0.22 1.03
N GLU A 98 -17.35 0.74 0.11
CA GLU A 98 -17.46 0.50 -1.34
C GLU A 98 -16.07 0.59 -2.01
N GLU A 99 -15.14 -0.25 -1.55
CA GLU A 99 -13.70 -0.19 -1.88
C GLU A 99 -13.44 -0.33 -3.40
N ASP A 100 -14.21 -1.18 -4.10
CA ASP A 100 -14.11 -1.29 -5.57
C ASP A 100 -14.39 0.04 -6.28
N LYS A 101 -15.38 0.79 -5.79
CA LYS A 101 -15.71 2.13 -6.33
C LYS A 101 -14.67 3.16 -5.89
N GLN A 102 -14.14 3.05 -4.67
CA GLN A 102 -13.05 3.89 -4.19
C GLN A 102 -11.83 3.80 -5.12
N MET A 103 -11.41 2.58 -5.46
CA MET A 103 -10.31 2.32 -6.41
C MET A 103 -10.65 2.87 -7.80
N ALA A 104 -11.84 2.58 -8.34
CA ALA A 104 -12.23 3.03 -9.66
C ALA A 104 -12.22 4.57 -9.79
N VAL A 105 -12.70 5.29 -8.77
CA VAL A 105 -12.67 6.76 -8.74
C VAL A 105 -11.24 7.30 -8.65
N MET A 106 -10.37 6.69 -7.83
CA MET A 106 -8.97 7.11 -7.73
C MET A 106 -8.19 6.85 -9.02
N GLU A 107 -8.40 5.70 -9.67
CA GLU A 107 -7.82 5.43 -10.99
C GLU A 107 -8.29 6.46 -12.03
N ALA A 108 -9.59 6.77 -12.08
CA ALA A 108 -10.11 7.79 -12.99
C ALA A 108 -9.51 9.17 -12.71
N ALA A 109 -9.38 9.54 -11.44
CA ALA A 109 -8.74 10.78 -11.02
C ALA A 109 -7.26 10.84 -11.43
N TYR A 110 -6.54 9.72 -11.30
CA TYR A 110 -5.14 9.61 -11.73
C TYR A 110 -5.00 9.80 -13.24
N GLN A 111 -5.83 9.10 -14.02
CA GLN A 111 -5.83 9.21 -15.49
C GLN A 111 -6.20 10.61 -15.98
N ALA A 112 -7.05 11.33 -15.24
CA ALA A 112 -7.39 12.73 -15.51
C ALA A 112 -6.31 13.74 -15.07
N GLY A 113 -5.22 13.29 -14.44
CA GLY A 113 -4.15 14.15 -13.92
C GLY A 113 -4.53 14.92 -12.65
N TYR A 114 -5.54 14.47 -11.92
CA TYR A 114 -6.05 15.13 -10.70
C TYR A 114 -5.32 14.71 -9.43
N ILE A 115 -4.62 13.58 -9.45
CA ILE A 115 -3.76 13.13 -8.35
C ILE A 115 -2.39 13.78 -8.50
N THR A 116 -2.02 14.61 -7.52
CA THR A 116 -0.76 15.39 -7.58
C THR A 116 0.05 15.33 -6.30
N LYS A 117 -0.56 14.97 -5.16
CA LYS A 117 0.15 14.86 -3.89
C LYS A 117 0.69 13.46 -3.67
N ASP A 118 1.83 13.39 -2.99
CA ASP A 118 2.43 12.15 -2.49
C ASP A 118 1.42 11.25 -1.77
N SER A 119 0.64 11.80 -0.83
CA SER A 119 -0.35 11.05 -0.05
C SER A 119 -1.46 10.44 -0.90
N GLU A 120 -1.87 11.14 -1.97
CA GLU A 120 -2.92 10.68 -2.89
C GLU A 120 -2.38 9.53 -3.76
N ILE A 121 -1.15 9.65 -4.24
CA ILE A 121 -0.45 8.59 -4.99
C ILE A 121 -0.23 7.34 -4.13
N LEU A 122 0.23 7.52 -2.88
CA LEU A 122 0.43 6.43 -1.93
C LEU A 122 -0.89 5.70 -1.64
N THR A 123 -1.98 6.46 -1.48
CA THR A 123 -3.33 5.89 -1.29
C THR A 123 -3.74 5.05 -2.49
N LEU A 124 -3.59 5.56 -3.72
CA LEU A 124 -3.90 4.81 -4.94
C LEU A 124 -3.05 3.53 -5.03
N SER A 125 -1.75 3.61 -4.73
CA SER A 125 -0.87 2.44 -4.74
C SER A 125 -1.29 1.37 -3.72
N GLN A 126 -1.74 1.78 -2.52
CA GLN A 126 -2.29 0.86 -1.52
C GLN A 126 -3.59 0.22 -1.99
N LEU A 127 -4.50 0.99 -2.61
CA LEU A 127 -5.75 0.46 -3.18
C LEU A 127 -5.44 -0.60 -4.25
N TYR A 128 -4.46 -0.36 -5.13
CA TYR A 128 -4.03 -1.37 -6.09
C TYR A 128 -3.53 -2.65 -5.44
N LEU A 129 -2.71 -2.57 -4.39
CA LEU A 129 -2.27 -3.78 -3.67
C LEU A 129 -3.44 -4.52 -3.05
N PHE A 130 -4.33 -3.78 -2.39
CA PHE A 130 -5.50 -4.34 -1.72
C PHE A 130 -6.43 -5.09 -2.69
N HIS A 131 -6.65 -4.53 -3.89
CA HIS A 131 -7.46 -5.13 -4.95
C HIS A 131 -6.67 -6.09 -5.88
N GLY A 132 -5.47 -6.52 -5.49
CA GLY A 132 -4.72 -7.54 -6.23
C GLY A 132 -4.13 -7.08 -7.56
N ALA A 133 -3.88 -5.78 -7.72
CA ALA A 133 -3.20 -5.17 -8.87
C ALA A 133 -1.77 -4.68 -8.54
N PRO A 134 -0.86 -5.54 -8.04
CA PRO A 134 0.45 -5.11 -7.52
C PRO A 134 1.37 -4.51 -8.58
N TYR A 135 1.23 -4.89 -9.85
CA TYR A 135 2.00 -4.27 -10.93
C TYR A 135 1.64 -2.79 -11.10
N LYS A 136 0.35 -2.45 -11.09
CA LYS A 136 -0.11 -1.06 -11.13
C LYS A 136 0.35 -0.25 -9.92
N SER A 137 0.34 -0.87 -8.73
CA SER A 137 0.92 -0.28 -7.51
C SER A 137 2.40 0.07 -7.68
N ALA A 138 3.18 -0.84 -8.26
CA ALA A 138 4.60 -0.61 -8.50
C ALA A 138 4.83 0.46 -9.58
N GLU A 139 4.09 0.40 -10.69
CA GLU A 139 4.19 1.36 -11.80
C GLU A 139 3.87 2.79 -11.36
N VAL A 140 2.78 3.00 -10.60
CA VAL A 140 2.43 4.35 -10.13
C VAL A 140 3.49 4.92 -9.18
N LEU A 141 4.08 4.09 -8.32
CA LEU A 141 5.15 4.49 -7.41
C LEU A 141 6.46 4.76 -8.17
N GLU A 142 6.88 3.87 -9.08
CA GLU A 142 8.08 4.03 -9.90
C GLU A 142 8.04 5.33 -10.70
N ASN A 143 6.92 5.57 -11.40
CA ASN A 143 6.72 6.78 -12.20
C ASN A 143 6.72 8.04 -11.31
N SER A 144 6.04 8.00 -10.17
CA SER A 144 5.95 9.16 -9.27
C SER A 144 7.28 9.49 -8.60
N ILE A 145 8.09 8.47 -8.29
CA ILE A 145 9.46 8.65 -7.79
C ILE A 145 10.36 9.21 -8.89
N ALA A 146 10.28 8.68 -10.10
CA ALA A 146 11.08 9.15 -11.24
C ALA A 146 10.78 10.61 -11.61
N GLN A 147 9.53 11.05 -11.45
CA GLN A 147 9.09 12.43 -11.69
C GLN A 147 9.38 13.37 -10.51
N GLY A 148 9.77 12.84 -9.35
CA GLY A 148 10.01 13.62 -8.13
C GLY A 148 8.75 14.03 -7.36
N SER A 149 7.57 13.51 -7.74
CA SER A 149 6.30 13.71 -7.01
C SER A 149 6.26 12.93 -5.70
N ILE A 150 7.04 11.85 -5.59
CA ILE A 150 7.30 11.11 -4.36
C ILE A 150 8.81 11.10 -4.10
N PHE A 151 9.21 11.40 -2.87
CA PHE A 151 10.60 11.35 -2.48
C PHE A 151 11.08 9.90 -2.30
N ALA A 152 12.27 9.59 -2.83
CA ALA A 152 12.86 8.25 -2.78
C ALA A 152 13.52 7.95 -1.42
N ASP A 153 12.74 8.02 -0.33
CA ASP A 153 13.17 7.59 1.01
C ASP A 153 13.02 6.08 1.23
N GLU A 154 13.40 5.64 2.43
CA GLU A 154 13.31 4.24 2.85
C GLU A 154 11.88 3.70 2.74
N ASP A 155 10.89 4.45 3.21
CA ASP A 155 9.50 3.98 3.27
C ASP A 155 8.91 3.80 1.87
N ASN A 156 9.07 4.79 1.00
CA ASN A 156 8.53 4.77 -0.36
C ASN A 156 9.23 3.73 -1.25
N LEU A 157 10.57 3.59 -1.14
CA LEU A 157 11.30 2.55 -1.86
C LEU A 157 10.98 1.14 -1.32
N SER A 158 10.78 0.99 0.00
CA SER A 158 10.35 -0.29 0.58
C SER A 158 8.96 -0.69 0.07
N MET A 159 8.04 0.28 -0.04
CA MET A 159 6.72 0.05 -0.60
C MET A 159 6.80 -0.36 -2.08
N LEU A 160 7.59 0.33 -2.89
CA LEU A 160 7.82 -0.01 -4.30
C LEU A 160 8.42 -1.41 -4.46
N ALA A 161 9.45 -1.74 -3.69
CA ALA A 161 10.07 -3.07 -3.71
C ALA A 161 9.05 -4.17 -3.38
N ARG A 162 8.22 -3.97 -2.36
CA ARG A 162 7.16 -4.92 -1.96
C ARG A 162 6.08 -5.06 -3.03
N ALA A 163 5.73 -3.97 -3.72
CA ALA A 163 4.78 -4.01 -4.83
C ALA A 163 5.32 -4.89 -5.96
N TYR A 164 6.59 -4.71 -6.37
CA TYR A 164 7.21 -5.58 -7.38
C TYR A 164 7.33 -7.03 -6.95
N LEU A 165 7.72 -7.30 -5.69
CA LEU A 165 7.75 -8.68 -5.17
C LEU A 165 6.37 -9.34 -5.23
N THR A 166 5.32 -8.60 -4.88
CA THR A 166 3.93 -9.09 -4.94
C THR A 166 3.50 -9.32 -6.39
N ALA A 167 3.95 -8.48 -7.32
CA ALA A 167 3.74 -8.65 -8.75
C ALA A 167 4.61 -9.76 -9.38
N LYS A 168 5.54 -10.36 -8.62
CA LYS A 168 6.55 -11.31 -9.09
C LYS A 168 7.54 -10.74 -10.12
N GLU A 169 7.73 -9.42 -10.10
CA GLU A 169 8.72 -8.69 -10.90
C GLU A 169 10.06 -8.68 -10.15
N TYR A 170 10.71 -9.85 -10.03
CA TYR A 170 11.85 -10.03 -9.13
C TYR A 170 13.08 -9.20 -9.52
N ASP A 171 13.33 -8.98 -10.80
CA ASP A 171 14.48 -8.19 -11.27
C ASP A 171 14.30 -6.72 -10.87
N LYS A 172 13.12 -6.13 -11.14
CA LYS A 172 12.79 -4.77 -10.68
C LYS A 172 12.79 -4.65 -9.17
N ALA A 173 12.22 -5.64 -8.46
CA ALA A 173 12.27 -5.66 -7.00
C ALA A 173 13.71 -5.64 -6.48
N THR A 174 14.61 -6.40 -7.11
CA THR A 174 16.02 -6.50 -6.74
C THR A 174 16.72 -5.15 -6.87
N GLU A 175 16.52 -4.44 -7.99
CA GLU A 175 17.08 -3.11 -8.21
C GLU A 175 16.64 -2.11 -7.14
N VAL A 176 15.35 -2.10 -6.80
CA VAL A 176 14.81 -1.21 -5.77
C VAL A 176 15.30 -1.60 -4.38
N LEU A 177 15.38 -2.91 -4.08
CA LEU A 177 15.87 -3.44 -2.81
C LEU A 177 17.33 -3.07 -2.52
N ILE A 178 18.18 -3.05 -3.57
CA ILE A 178 19.57 -2.58 -3.45
C ILE A 178 19.58 -1.11 -3.02
N ARG A 179 18.81 -0.26 -3.71
CA ARG A 179 18.74 1.18 -3.40
C ARG A 179 18.29 1.46 -1.96
N VAL A 180 17.23 0.79 -1.50
CA VAL A 180 16.74 0.98 -0.13
C VAL A 180 17.68 0.37 0.91
N SER A 181 18.38 -0.73 0.59
CA SER A 181 19.41 -1.31 1.45
C SER A 181 20.56 -0.32 1.70
N ASP A 182 20.99 0.43 0.68
CA ASP A 182 22.07 1.41 0.80
C ASP A 182 21.71 2.57 1.74
N ILE A 183 20.43 2.99 1.74
CA ILE A 183 19.91 4.10 2.55
C ILE A 183 19.63 3.66 3.99
N ALA A 184 18.89 2.56 4.19
CA ALA A 184 18.34 2.17 5.49
C ALA A 184 19.39 1.61 6.46
N GLN A 185 20.33 0.83 5.94
CA GLN A 185 21.40 0.13 6.69
C GLN A 185 20.95 -0.70 7.92
N SER A 186 19.65 -0.97 8.07
CA SER A 186 19.06 -1.70 9.21
C SER A 186 19.24 -3.21 9.14
N GLY A 187 19.54 -3.75 7.95
CA GLY A 187 19.60 -5.19 7.67
C GLY A 187 18.26 -5.78 7.20
N GLU A 188 17.13 -5.10 7.40
CA GLU A 188 15.81 -5.63 7.04
C GLU A 188 15.66 -5.76 5.51
N HIS A 189 16.12 -4.75 4.77
CA HIS A 189 16.09 -4.75 3.30
C HIS A 189 17.10 -5.74 2.71
N ASP A 190 18.25 -5.96 3.37
CA ASP A 190 19.21 -7.00 2.97
C ASP A 190 18.65 -8.41 3.15
N ALA A 191 17.89 -8.62 4.23
CA ALA A 191 17.23 -9.89 4.48
C ALA A 191 16.17 -10.19 3.41
N LEU A 192 15.40 -9.17 3.01
CA LEU A 192 14.44 -9.29 1.92
C LEU A 192 15.16 -9.57 0.59
N LEU A 193 16.24 -8.86 0.29
CA LEU A 193 17.09 -9.07 -0.89
C LEU A 193 17.66 -10.49 -0.94
N ALA A 194 18.15 -11.01 0.19
CA ALA A 194 18.65 -12.38 0.28
C ALA A 194 17.57 -13.43 -0.01
N GLN A 195 16.35 -13.21 0.47
CA GLN A 195 15.21 -14.09 0.20
C GLN A 195 14.81 -14.03 -1.27
N THR A 196 14.80 -12.85 -1.89
CA THR A 196 14.55 -12.67 -3.33
C THR A 196 15.59 -13.43 -4.14
N TYR A 197 16.88 -13.23 -3.86
CA TYR A 197 17.96 -13.94 -4.55
C TYR A 197 17.90 -15.45 -4.38
N LEU A 198 17.50 -15.95 -3.21
CA LEU A 198 17.29 -17.40 -3.02
C LEU A 198 16.15 -17.90 -3.92
N ASN A 199 15.03 -17.18 -3.96
CA ASN A 199 13.86 -17.56 -4.75
C ASN A 199 14.13 -17.53 -6.26
N THR A 200 15.05 -16.67 -6.71
CA THR A 200 15.50 -16.58 -8.10
C THR A 200 16.80 -17.34 -8.35
N GLU A 201 17.20 -18.25 -7.45
CA GLU A 201 18.37 -19.14 -7.60
C GLU A 201 19.73 -18.42 -7.77
N GLN A 202 19.82 -17.15 -7.37
CA GLN A 202 21.05 -16.37 -7.37
C GLN A 202 21.86 -16.66 -6.10
N TRP A 203 22.38 -17.88 -5.99
CA TRP A 203 22.94 -18.44 -4.75
C TRP A 203 24.04 -17.58 -4.12
N GLN A 204 24.99 -17.09 -4.92
CA GLN A 204 26.10 -16.30 -4.37
C GLN A 204 25.61 -14.92 -3.89
N ALA A 205 24.66 -14.30 -4.60
CA ALA A 205 24.05 -13.03 -4.19
C ALA A 205 23.21 -13.19 -2.92
N ALA A 206 22.49 -14.31 -2.78
CA ALA A 206 21.77 -14.66 -1.56
C ALA A 206 22.72 -14.77 -0.35
N ILE A 207 23.86 -15.45 -0.50
CA ILE A 207 24.88 -15.54 0.56
C ILE A 207 25.42 -14.17 0.95
N ASN A 208 25.75 -13.33 -0.04
CA ASN A 208 26.31 -12.00 0.19
C ASN A 208 25.32 -11.12 0.95
N SER A 209 24.06 -11.09 0.50
CA SER A 209 22.99 -10.28 1.12
C SER A 209 22.64 -10.79 2.52
N SER A 210 22.55 -12.11 2.74
CA SER A 210 22.35 -12.66 4.08
C SER A 210 23.48 -12.32 5.04
N THR A 211 24.73 -12.32 4.56
CA THR A 211 25.90 -11.97 5.38
C THR A 211 25.87 -10.49 5.76
N LEU A 212 25.50 -9.62 4.82
CA LEU A 212 25.33 -8.18 5.06
C LEU A 212 24.19 -7.91 6.06
N ALA A 213 23.04 -8.57 5.89
CA ALA A 213 21.91 -8.49 6.82
C ALA A 213 22.33 -8.86 8.25
N LEU A 214 23.00 -10.01 8.43
CA LEU A 214 23.49 -10.46 9.74
C LEU A 214 24.47 -9.47 10.37
N ALA A 215 25.39 -8.90 9.58
CA ALA A 215 26.34 -7.91 10.06
C ALA A 215 25.65 -6.61 10.52
N ARG A 216 24.66 -6.12 9.77
CA ARG A 216 23.88 -4.93 10.12
C ARG A 216 22.97 -5.16 11.33
N PHE A 217 22.33 -6.33 11.43
CA PHE A 217 21.58 -6.71 12.62
C PHE A 217 22.45 -6.75 13.89
N ALA A 218 23.67 -7.26 13.80
CA ALA A 218 24.62 -7.27 14.92
C ALA A 218 24.99 -5.84 15.36
N LYS A 219 25.36 -4.96 14.43
CA LYS A 219 25.68 -3.55 14.73
C LYS A 219 24.49 -2.79 15.32
N HIS A 220 23.28 -3.05 14.82
CA HIS A 220 22.08 -2.36 15.31
C HIS A 220 21.71 -2.81 16.74
N LYS A 221 22.08 -4.04 17.15
CA LYS A 221 21.95 -4.52 18.54
C LYS A 221 22.92 -3.80 19.49
N GLU A 222 24.11 -3.43 19.02
CA GLU A 222 25.12 -2.74 19.83
C GLU A 222 24.79 -1.25 20.05
N ASN A 223 24.11 -0.61 19.09
CA ASN A 223 23.87 0.84 19.10
C ASN A 223 22.57 1.28 19.81
N LYS A 224 21.70 0.36 20.25
CA LYS A 224 20.45 0.70 20.94
C LYS A 224 20.17 -0.32 22.06
N ASP A 225 19.89 0.17 23.27
CA ASP A 225 19.28 -0.57 24.41
C ASP A 225 17.83 -1.05 24.09
N LYS A 226 17.55 -1.44 22.85
CA LYS A 226 16.26 -1.95 22.41
C LYS A 226 16.38 -3.45 22.25
N GLN A 227 15.53 -4.18 22.97
CA GLN A 227 15.36 -5.61 22.80
C GLN A 227 15.21 -5.94 21.31
N VAL A 228 15.91 -6.99 20.87
CA VAL A 228 15.74 -7.57 19.54
C VAL A 228 14.27 -7.96 19.42
N LYS A 229 13.55 -7.35 18.48
CA LYS A 229 12.14 -7.68 18.23
C LYS A 229 12.05 -9.12 17.71
N ASP A 230 10.97 -9.83 18.03
CA ASP A 230 10.74 -11.20 17.55
C ASP A 230 10.88 -11.36 16.03
N LYS A 231 10.49 -10.32 15.26
CA LYS A 231 10.68 -10.26 13.81
C LYS A 231 12.16 -10.38 13.43
N GLN A 232 13.02 -9.57 14.06
CA GLN A 232 14.46 -9.56 13.77
C GLN A 232 15.13 -10.89 14.15
N VAL A 233 14.70 -11.54 15.25
CA VAL A 233 15.19 -12.88 15.60
C VAL A 233 14.84 -13.90 14.50
N LYS A 234 13.61 -13.85 13.98
CA LYS A 234 13.19 -14.71 12.86
C LYS A 234 13.98 -14.40 11.60
N ASP A 235 14.25 -13.14 11.29
CA ASP A 235 15.04 -12.75 10.12
C ASP A 235 16.48 -13.26 10.22
N ILE A 236 17.13 -13.11 11.38
CA ILE A 236 18.47 -13.68 11.65
C ILE A 236 18.48 -15.20 11.44
N ALA A 237 17.48 -15.89 12.00
CA ALA A 237 17.34 -17.34 11.85
C ALA A 237 17.21 -17.75 10.37
N ASN A 238 16.36 -17.02 9.63
CA ASN A 238 16.14 -17.23 8.20
C ASN A 238 17.42 -16.97 7.39
N MET A 239 18.22 -15.95 7.71
CA MET A 239 19.47 -15.68 6.99
C MET A 239 20.45 -16.86 7.09
N HIS A 240 20.57 -17.50 8.26
CA HIS A 240 21.40 -18.71 8.37
C HIS A 240 20.87 -19.87 7.52
N LEU A 241 19.54 -20.00 7.41
CA LEU A 241 18.93 -21.01 6.56
C LEU A 241 19.21 -20.74 5.07
N ILE A 242 19.05 -19.49 4.62
CA ILE A 242 19.34 -19.04 3.25
C ILE A 242 20.80 -19.32 2.89
N VAL A 243 21.74 -18.95 3.76
CA VAL A 243 23.18 -19.23 3.55
C VAL A 243 23.44 -20.73 3.44
N GLY A 244 22.77 -21.55 4.25
CA GLY A 244 22.85 -23.01 4.15
C GLY A 244 22.39 -23.52 2.78
N MET A 245 21.15 -23.20 2.40
CA MET A 245 20.55 -23.65 1.14
C MET A 245 21.34 -23.18 -0.09
N ALA A 246 21.81 -21.93 -0.08
CA ALA A 246 22.61 -21.39 -1.18
C ALA A 246 24.00 -22.05 -1.27
N ASN A 247 24.68 -22.32 -0.14
CA ASN A 247 25.95 -23.05 -0.17
C ASN A 247 25.77 -24.51 -0.62
N PHE A 248 24.67 -25.15 -0.26
CA PHE A 248 24.34 -26.49 -0.75
C PHE A 248 24.23 -26.51 -2.28
N ASN A 249 23.47 -25.59 -2.87
CA ASN A 249 23.31 -25.49 -4.33
C ASN A 249 24.64 -25.17 -5.05
N LEU A 250 25.55 -24.47 -4.38
CA LEU A 250 26.92 -24.24 -4.87
C LEU A 250 27.88 -25.41 -4.59
N LYS A 251 27.39 -26.57 -4.13
CA LYS A 251 28.18 -27.76 -3.75
C LYS A 251 29.21 -27.51 -2.63
N LYS A 252 29.04 -26.43 -1.85
CA LYS A 252 29.88 -26.07 -0.70
C LYS A 252 29.34 -26.75 0.57
N PHE A 253 29.33 -28.09 0.58
CA PHE A 253 28.64 -28.89 1.60
C PHE A 253 29.04 -28.57 3.05
N GLU A 254 30.34 -28.41 3.34
CA GLU A 254 30.80 -28.07 4.70
C GLU A 254 30.27 -26.71 5.18
N ARG A 255 30.28 -25.69 4.30
CA ARG A 255 29.75 -24.36 4.61
C ARG A 255 28.23 -24.39 4.80
N SER A 256 27.55 -25.23 4.01
CA SER A 256 26.12 -25.48 4.14
C SER A 256 25.79 -26.08 5.51
N LEU A 257 26.46 -27.16 5.92
CA LEU A 257 26.25 -27.83 7.21
C LEU A 257 26.52 -26.89 8.39
N ALA A 258 27.61 -26.11 8.33
CA ALA A 258 27.93 -25.12 9.36
C ALA A 258 26.82 -24.05 9.50
N SER A 259 26.19 -23.66 8.40
CA SER A 259 25.11 -22.68 8.39
C SER A 259 23.81 -23.26 8.95
N PHE A 260 23.47 -24.50 8.58
CA PHE A 260 22.33 -25.21 9.18
C PHE A 260 22.52 -25.48 10.67
N ALA A 261 23.74 -25.73 11.14
CA ALA A 261 24.04 -25.82 12.57
C ALA A 261 23.81 -24.50 13.32
N LYS A 262 23.99 -23.34 12.67
CA LYS A 262 23.62 -22.04 13.23
C LYS A 262 22.10 -21.85 13.23
N ALA A 263 21.45 -22.13 12.11
CA ALA A 263 20.00 -22.04 11.97
C ALA A 263 19.25 -22.99 12.93
N SER A 264 19.83 -24.13 13.30
CA SER A 264 19.19 -25.11 14.20
C SER A 264 19.07 -24.64 15.65
N LYS A 265 19.81 -23.58 16.02
CA LYS A 265 19.75 -22.96 17.36
C LYS A 265 18.50 -22.10 17.57
N PHE A 266 17.81 -21.72 16.49
CA PHE A 266 16.62 -20.88 16.55
C PHE A 266 15.35 -21.74 16.44
N THR A 267 14.40 -21.53 17.34
CA THR A 267 13.14 -22.30 17.38
C THR A 267 12.38 -22.27 16.05
N SER A 268 12.35 -21.11 15.37
CA SER A 268 11.64 -20.93 14.10
C SER A 268 12.20 -21.76 12.94
N THR A 269 13.52 -21.99 12.90
CA THR A 269 14.20 -22.68 11.79
C THR A 269 14.75 -24.06 12.19
N LYS A 270 14.65 -24.46 13.46
CA LYS A 270 15.26 -25.68 14.00
C LYS A 270 14.91 -26.93 13.20
N LYS A 271 13.61 -27.18 12.99
CA LYS A 271 13.14 -28.36 12.26
C LYS A 271 13.68 -28.39 10.83
N THR A 272 13.51 -27.29 10.10
CA THR A 272 13.93 -27.16 8.70
C THR A 272 15.45 -27.32 8.56
N ALA A 273 16.23 -26.69 9.43
CA ALA A 273 17.69 -26.76 9.42
C ALA A 273 18.20 -28.19 9.68
N LEU A 274 17.59 -28.94 10.61
CA LEU A 274 17.97 -30.32 10.88
C LEU A 274 17.63 -31.27 9.71
N GLN A 275 16.49 -31.05 9.04
CA GLN A 275 16.12 -31.82 7.85
C GLN A 275 17.09 -31.58 6.70
N TRP A 276 17.39 -30.31 6.43
CA TRP A 276 18.40 -29.94 5.44
C TRP A 276 19.78 -30.47 5.77
N GLY A 277 20.22 -30.40 7.04
CA GLY A 277 21.50 -30.95 7.48
C GLY A 277 21.68 -32.41 7.09
N LYS A 278 20.70 -33.26 7.43
CA LYS A 278 20.71 -34.69 7.05
C LYS A 278 20.73 -34.91 5.54
N TYR A 279 19.96 -34.11 4.81
CA TYR A 279 19.93 -34.18 3.35
C TYR A 279 21.30 -33.85 2.75
N VAL A 280 21.92 -32.75 3.19
CA VAL A 280 23.25 -32.32 2.74
C VAL A 280 24.33 -33.35 3.06
N GLU A 281 24.31 -33.96 4.25
CA GLU A 281 25.25 -35.05 4.61
C GLU A 281 25.16 -36.22 3.62
N ARG A 282 23.93 -36.65 3.28
CA ARG A 282 23.71 -37.74 2.33
C ARG A 282 24.21 -37.38 0.93
N GLU A 283 23.85 -36.20 0.43
CA GLU A 283 24.29 -35.73 -0.89
C GLU A 283 25.82 -35.58 -0.97
N GLN A 284 26.45 -35.11 0.11
CA GLN A 284 27.90 -35.01 0.18
C GLN A 284 28.58 -36.38 0.04
N GLN A 285 28.05 -37.42 0.69
CA GLN A 285 28.59 -38.79 0.57
C GLN A 285 28.43 -39.32 -0.86
N HIS A 286 27.24 -39.16 -1.46
CA HIS A 286 27.02 -39.55 -2.85
C HIS A 286 27.98 -38.84 -3.81
N TYR A 287 28.19 -37.54 -3.62
CA TYR A 287 29.10 -36.75 -4.43
C TYR A 287 30.56 -37.24 -4.32
N LYS A 288 31.03 -37.58 -3.11
CA LYS A 288 32.36 -38.14 -2.87
C LYS A 288 32.56 -39.48 -3.58
N VAL A 289 31.57 -40.36 -3.49
CA VAL A 289 31.60 -41.68 -4.15
C VAL A 289 31.65 -41.51 -5.67
N GLN A 290 30.84 -40.61 -6.23
CA GLN A 290 30.82 -40.34 -7.67
C GLN A 290 32.18 -39.82 -8.17
N LEU A 291 32.80 -38.89 -7.44
CA LEU A 291 34.14 -38.39 -7.79
C LEU A 291 35.20 -39.49 -7.71
N ALA A 292 35.09 -40.41 -6.74
CA ALA A 292 36.03 -41.53 -6.61
C ALA A 292 35.87 -42.58 -7.74
N MET A 293 34.71 -42.66 -8.39
CA MET A 293 34.50 -43.55 -9.56
C MET A 293 34.97 -42.94 -10.89
N LEU A 294 35.17 -41.62 -10.94
CA LEU A 294 35.58 -40.88 -12.14
C LEU A 294 37.11 -40.69 -12.24
N ASN A 295 37.85 -40.98 -11.16
CA ASN A 295 39.31 -40.91 -11.08
C ASN A 295 39.90 -42.33 -11.07
#